data_AF-A0A1M7S298-F1
#
_entry.id   AF-A0A1M7S298-F1
#
_cell.length_a   1.000
_cell.length_b   1.000
_cell.length_c   1.000
_cell.angle_alpha   90.00
_cell.angle_beta   90.00
_cell.angle_gamma   90.00
#
_symmetry.space_group_name_H-M   'P 1'
#
loop_
_entity.id
_entity.type
_entity.pdbx_description
1 polymer ?
#
loop_
_entity_poly.entity_id
_entity_poly.type
_entity_poly.pdbx_seq_one_letter_code
_entity_poly.pdbx_strand_id
1 'polypeptide(L)' 'MSRIINLRQARKRRARDERRRAADANAAAHGRPAAEKRLSEARARLEEARLEAHRLDRGAGDGEDPGQA' A
#
# COMPACT_ATOMS: atom_id res chain seq x y z
N MET A 1 4.03 39.50 38.03
CA MET A 1 4.72 39.94 36.79
C MET A 1 4.16 39.18 35.61
N SER A 2 3.67 39.88 34.60
CA SER A 2 3.05 39.25 33.42
C SER A 2 4.09 39.07 32.32
N ARG A 3 4.28 37.84 31.83
CA ARG A 3 5.21 37.59 30.72
C ARG A 3 4.55 38.00 29.40
N ILE A 4 5.08 39.05 28.77
CA ILE A 4 4.64 39.47 27.44
C ILE A 4 5.09 38.40 26.44
N ILE A 5 4.14 37.74 25.78
CA ILE A 5 4.41 36.72 24.76
C ILE A 5 4.05 37.23 23.37
N ASN A 6 4.87 36.88 22.39
CA ASN A 6 4.58 37.21 21.00
C ASN A 6 3.54 36.23 20.43
N LEU A 7 2.30 36.71 20.28
CA LEU A 7 1.19 35.94 19.74
C LEU A 7 1.43 35.42 18.32
N ARG A 8 2.15 36.17 17.47
CA ARG A 8 2.46 35.74 16.08
C ARG A 8 3.38 34.52 16.08
N GLN A 9 4.41 34.53 16.93
CA GLN A 9 5.30 33.37 17.09
C GLN A 9 4.56 32.17 17.67
N ALA A 10 3.66 32.38 18.63
CA ALA A 10 2.84 31.31 19.21
C ALA A 10 1.92 30.66 18.16
N ARG A 11 1.24 31.45 17.33
CA ARG A 11 0.42 30.95 16.21
C ARG A 11 1.25 30.18 15.18
N LYS A 12 2.43 30.71 14.82
CA LYS A 12 3.35 30.04 13.88
C LYS A 12 3.90 28.72 14.43
N ARG A 13 4.09 28.62 15.75
CA ARG A 13 4.47 27.36 16.41
C ARG A 13 3.30 26.37 16.33
N ARG A 14 2.10 26.75 16.77
CA ARG A 14 0.90 25.90 16.67
C ARG A 14 0.65 25.36 15.26
N ALA A 15 0.71 26.22 14.24
CA ALA A 15 0.51 25.78 12.85
C ALA A 15 1.58 24.79 12.37
N ARG A 16 2.83 24.90 12.85
CA ARG A 16 3.88 23.92 12.54
C ARG A 16 3.67 22.61 13.28
N ASP A 17 3.23 22.68 14.54
CA ASP A 17 2.97 21.50 15.36
C ASP A 17 1.78 20.69 14.83
N GLU A 18 0.71 21.36 14.38
CA GLU A 18 -0.44 20.73 13.71
C GLU A 18 -0.02 19.99 12.43
N ARG A 19 0.82 20.62 11.59
CA ARG A 19 1.35 19.99 10.38
C ARG A 19 2.21 18.77 10.69
N ARG A 20 3.05 18.85 11.73
CA ARG A 20 3.86 17.70 12.18
C ARG A 20 2.97 16.55 12.66
N ARG A 21 1.98 16.83 13.51
CA ARG A 21 1.03 15.81 13.99
C ARG A 21 0.27 15.13 12.85
N ALA A 22 -0.17 15.89 11.85
CA ALA A 22 -0.82 15.34 10.67
C ALA A 22 0.14 14.46 9.84
N ALA A 23 1.40 14.89 9.68
CA ALA A 23 2.42 14.11 9.00
C ALA A 23 2.75 12.81 9.76
N ASP A 24 2.87 12.87 11.09
CA ASP A 24 3.12 11.71 11.94
C ASP A 24 1.94 10.72 11.90
N ALA A 25 0.70 11.24 11.94
CA ALA A 25 -0.50 10.43 11.78
C ALA A 25 -0.57 9.77 10.40
N ASN A 26 -0.22 10.48 9.33
CA ASN A 26 -0.14 9.92 7.98
C ASN A 26 1.01 8.92 7.84
N ALA A 27 2.15 9.16 8.48
CA ALA A 27 3.27 8.23 8.50
C ALA A 27 2.93 6.95 9.29
N ALA A 28 2.18 7.06 10.38
CA ALA A 28 1.66 5.90 11.10
C ALA A 28 0.58 5.15 10.29
N ALA A 29 -0.38 5.87 9.71
CA ALA A 29 -1.48 5.31 8.94
C ALA A 29 -1.06 4.74 7.58
N HIS A 30 0.02 5.28 7.01
CA HIS A 30 0.49 4.95 5.67
C HIS A 30 1.99 4.64 5.65
N GLY A 31 2.54 4.07 6.73
CA GLY A 31 3.98 3.84 6.94
C GLY A 31 4.73 3.01 5.91
N ARG A 32 4.05 2.53 4.85
CA ARG A 32 4.69 2.12 3.60
C ARG A 32 4.62 3.26 2.58
N PRO A 33 5.77 3.82 2.15
CA PRO A 33 5.84 4.80 1.08
C PRO A 33 5.03 4.37 -0.15
N ALA A 34 4.44 5.34 -0.86
CA ALA A 34 3.68 5.06 -2.07
C ALA A 34 4.49 4.26 -3.12
N ALA A 35 5.81 4.47 -3.18
CA ALA A 35 6.73 3.70 -4.02
C ALA A 35 6.82 2.23 -3.60
N GLU A 36 6.88 1.93 -2.30
CA GLU A 36 6.92 0.56 -1.78
C GLU A 36 5.58 -0.16 -1.97
N LYS A 37 4.46 0.54 -1.80
CA LYS A 37 3.13 0.00 -2.12
C LYS A 37 3.03 -0.40 -3.59
N ARG A 38 3.41 0.50 -4.50
CA ARG A 38 3.40 0.23 -5.95
C ARG A 38 4.32 -0.92 -6.34
N LEU A 39 5.50 -1.01 -5.74
CA LEU A 39 6.45 -2.09 -5.99
C LEU A 39 5.92 -3.43 -5.47
N SER A 40 5.27 -3.45 -4.30
CA SER A 40 4.59 -4.64 -3.78
C SER A 40 3.43 -5.08 -4.67
N GLU A 41 2.60 -4.15 -5.13
CA GLU A 41 1.48 -4.41 -6.05
C GLU A 41 1.98 -4.96 -7.40
N ALA A 42 3.04 -4.37 -7.96
CA ALA A 42 3.64 -4.83 -9.21
C ALA A 42 4.21 -6.25 -9.08
N ARG A 43 4.86 -6.57 -7.94
CA ARG A 43 5.33 -7.92 -7.64
C ARG A 43 4.16 -8.90 -7.52
N ALA A 44 3.10 -8.54 -6.80
CA ALA A 44 1.93 -9.41 -6.65
C ALA A 44 1.29 -9.75 -8.01
N ARG A 45 1.14 -8.75 -8.89
CA ARG A 45 0.61 -8.95 -10.25
C ARG A 45 1.50 -9.85 -11.11
N LEU A 46 2.82 -9.73 -10.98
CA LEU A 46 3.75 -10.59 -11.71
C LEU A 46 3.64 -12.05 -11.25
N GLU A 47 3.53 -12.27 -9.95
CA GLU A 47 3.31 -13.62 -9.39
C GLU A 47 1.96 -14.18 -9.81
N GLU A 48 0.88 -13.40 -9.76
CA GLU A 48 -0.44 -13.81 -10.27
C GLU A 48 -0.37 -14.20 -11.76
N ALA A 49 0.27 -13.37 -12.59
CA ALA A 49 0.44 -13.66 -14.02
C ALA A 49 1.26 -14.93 -14.27
N ARG A 50 2.31 -15.17 -13.47
CA ARG A 50 3.11 -16.41 -13.52
C ARG A 50 2.27 -17.61 -13.16
N LEU A 51 1.51 -17.54 -12.07
CA LEU A 51 0.64 -18.63 -11.62
C LEU A 51 -0.45 -18.92 -12.65
N GLU A 52 -1.04 -17.89 -13.26
CA GLU A 52 -2.03 -18.06 -14.30
C GLU A 52 -1.44 -18.67 -15.57
N ALA A 53 -0.24 -18.25 -16.00
CA ALA A 53 0.45 -18.85 -17.14
C ALA A 53 0.82 -20.34 -16.91
N HIS A 54 1.04 -20.73 -15.66
CA HIS A 54 1.30 -22.12 -15.26
C HIS A 54 0.04 -22.89 -14.87
N ARG A 55 -1.15 -22.27 -14.91
CA ARG A 55 -2.40 -22.98 -14.68
C ARG A 55 -2.66 -23.86 -15.89
N LEU A 56 -2.47 -25.18 -15.73
CA LEU A 56 -3.11 -26.14 -16.61
C LEU A 56 -4.61 -25.97 -16.43
N ASP A 57 -5.27 -25.44 -17.46
CA ASP A 57 -6.71 -25.38 -17.52
C ASP A 57 -7.22 -26.82 -17.52
N ARG A 58 -7.64 -27.32 -16.35
CA ARG A 58 -8.17 -28.68 -16.17
C ARG A 58 -9.60 -28.77 -16.74
N GLY A 59 -9.77 -28.27 -17.95
CA GLY A 59 -11.03 -28.11 -18.66
C GLY A 59 -10.91 -28.23 -20.19
N ALA A 60 -9.71 -28.39 -20.75
CA ALA A 60 -9.54 -28.58 -22.19
C ALA A 60 -8.59 -29.74 -22.51
N GLY A 61 -9.09 -30.96 -22.36
CA GLY A 61 -8.42 -32.20 -22.78
C GLY A 61 -8.03 -33.08 -21.60
N ASP A 62 -8.18 -34.39 -21.81
CA ASP A 62 -7.68 -35.47 -20.95
C ASP A 62 -8.65 -35.96 -19.87
N GLY A 63 -9.74 -36.61 -20.34
CA GLY A 63 -10.63 -37.41 -19.51
C GLY A 63 -11.58 -38.37 -20.25
N GLU A 64 -11.47 -38.54 -21.57
CA GLU A 64 -12.24 -39.55 -22.31
C GLU A 64 -11.28 -40.44 -23.10
N ASP A 65 -10.79 -41.50 -22.43
CA ASP A 65 -10.23 -42.67 -23.10
C ASP A 65 -11.42 -43.53 -23.59
N PRO A 66 -11.66 -43.71 -24.90
CA PRO A 66 -12.56 -44.75 -25.38
C PRO A 66 -11.87 -46.11 -25.22
N GLY A 67 -11.88 -46.61 -23.99
CA GLY A 67 -11.48 -47.97 -23.64
C GLY A 67 -12.50 -48.99 -24.15
N GLN A 68 -12.19 -49.59 -25.30
CA GLN A 68 -12.27 -51.03 -25.61
C GLN A 68 -13.47 -51.82 -25.02
N ALA A 69 -14.39 -52.23 -25.90
CA ALA A 69 -15.16 -53.48 -25.81
C ALA A 69 -15.42 -54.03 -27.21
#